data_AF-A0A6G0TN51-F1
#
_entry.id   AF-A0A6G0TN51-F1
#
_cell.length_a   1.000
_cell.length_b   1.000
_cell.length_c   1.000
_cell.angle_alpha   90.00
_cell.angle_beta   90.00
_cell.angle_gamma   90.00
#
_symmetry.space_group_name_H-M   'P 1'
#
loop_
_entity.id
_entity.type
_entity.pdbx_description
1 polymer ?
#
loop_
_entity_poly.entity_id
_entity_poly.type
_entity_poly.pdbx_seq_one_letter_code
_entity_poly.pdbx_strand_id
1 'polypeptide(L)'
;MNVFGSSQSSETKKNISNLEQSFSSKLDKIEHLLEEIHKSVQIQEEQTETIQLTCVQIAEHMTRGEISLQSIKESIEVQGIMSSAILDMQCVLGVNNKYMVKEMSIVDTATWTTQHWIFKNSKSIQDNKSRKTNKWLERNYHQLAIEYGDIEYEELGKILNSLKFNCIYVKGEQKKQVLMEYIPHVALINIEDLGCPRLDQICDDETLPCCIFHMEFNPKQCTFYKVFAIRKWFVNNS
;
A
#
# COMPACT_ATOMS: atom_id res chain seq x y z
N MET A 1 -70.98 -69.45 69.81
CA MET A 1 -70.81 -68.81 68.49
C MET A 1 -69.50 -68.05 68.52
N ASN A 2 -68.41 -68.62 67.97
CA ASN A 2 -67.16 -67.91 67.78
C ASN A 2 -67.03 -67.61 66.29
N VAL A 3 -67.36 -66.38 65.91
CA VAL A 3 -67.02 -65.79 64.62
C VAL A 3 -66.00 -64.69 64.93
N PHE A 4 -64.99 -64.56 64.09
CA PHE A 4 -63.85 -63.63 64.11
C PHE A 4 -62.51 -64.27 64.47
N GLY A 5 -61.65 -64.41 63.45
CA GLY A 5 -60.22 -64.58 63.65
C GLY A 5 -59.47 -65.29 62.53
N SER A 6 -59.51 -64.83 61.28
CA SER A 6 -58.56 -65.32 60.25
C SER A 6 -58.49 -64.49 58.95
N SER A 7 -58.47 -63.15 58.99
CA SER A 7 -58.25 -62.34 57.77
C SER A 7 -57.05 -61.38 57.81
N GLN A 8 -56.53 -60.96 58.97
CA GLN A 8 -55.47 -59.92 59.02
C GLN A 8 -54.04 -60.41 58.67
N SER A 9 -53.75 -61.71 58.83
CA SER A 9 -52.40 -62.26 58.62
C SER A 9 -52.00 -62.39 57.14
N SER A 10 -52.94 -62.68 56.24
CA SER A 10 -52.64 -62.86 54.81
C SER A 10 -52.50 -61.51 54.09
N GLU A 11 -53.27 -60.51 54.51
CA GLU A 11 -53.31 -59.17 53.92
C GLU A 11 -52.02 -58.38 54.25
N THR A 12 -51.51 -58.54 55.49
CA THR A 12 -50.25 -57.89 55.91
C THR A 12 -49.03 -58.44 55.15
N LYS A 13 -48.95 -59.75 54.91
CA LYS A 13 -47.85 -60.37 54.12
C LYS A 13 -47.87 -59.92 52.66
N LYS A 14 -49.06 -59.77 52.07
CA LYS A 14 -49.21 -59.26 50.69
C LYS A 14 -48.79 -57.79 50.58
N ASN A 15 -49.13 -56.98 51.57
CA ASN A 15 -48.73 -55.57 51.61
C ASN A 15 -47.21 -55.39 51.78
N ILE A 16 -46.57 -56.21 52.62
CA ILE A 16 -45.10 -56.20 52.78
C ILE A 16 -44.40 -56.61 51.49
N SER A 17 -44.83 -57.70 50.86
CA SER A 17 -44.25 -58.17 49.59
C SER A 17 -44.40 -57.13 48.46
N ASN A 18 -45.57 -56.48 48.35
CA ASN A 18 -45.78 -55.39 47.38
C ASN A 18 -44.89 -54.18 47.68
N LEU A 19 -44.65 -53.87 48.96
CA LEU A 19 -43.80 -52.78 49.39
C LEU A 19 -42.33 -53.07 49.05
N GLU A 20 -41.84 -54.27 49.37
CA GLU A 20 -40.48 -54.74 49.04
C GLU A 20 -40.23 -54.71 47.53
N GLN A 21 -41.20 -55.19 46.74
CA GLN A 21 -41.13 -55.16 45.28
C GLN A 21 -41.14 -53.72 44.73
N SER A 22 -41.91 -52.81 45.34
CA SER A 22 -41.92 -51.39 45.00
C SER A 22 -40.59 -50.70 45.32
N PHE A 23 -39.97 -51.02 46.47
CA PHE A 23 -38.66 -50.49 46.83
C PHE A 23 -37.55 -51.04 45.94
N SER A 24 -37.55 -52.34 45.65
CA SER A 24 -36.58 -52.96 44.73
C SER A 24 -36.62 -52.30 43.35
N SER A 25 -37.82 -52.17 42.76
CA SER A 25 -37.96 -51.55 41.43
C SER A 25 -37.62 -50.05 41.40
N LYS A 26 -37.68 -49.35 42.55
CA LYS A 26 -37.21 -47.95 42.67
C LYS A 26 -35.70 -47.88 42.83
N LEU A 27 -35.08 -48.82 43.56
CA LEU A 27 -33.63 -48.92 43.69
C LEU A 27 -32.98 -49.22 42.34
N ASP A 28 -33.50 -50.18 41.58
CA ASP A 28 -33.00 -50.49 40.23
C ASP A 28 -33.03 -49.26 39.30
N LYS A 29 -34.09 -48.44 39.40
CA LYS A 29 -34.21 -47.18 38.65
C LYS A 29 -33.18 -46.14 39.10
N ILE A 30 -32.90 -46.05 40.40
CA ILE A 30 -31.90 -45.12 40.93
C ILE A 30 -30.51 -45.55 40.49
N GLU A 31 -30.19 -46.84 40.53
CA GLU A 31 -28.90 -47.36 40.06
C GLU A 31 -28.70 -47.07 38.56
N HIS A 32 -29.71 -47.32 37.73
CA HIS A 32 -29.66 -46.98 36.31
C HIS A 32 -29.43 -45.48 36.08
N LEU A 33 -30.14 -44.61 36.80
CA LEU A 33 -29.96 -43.16 36.71
C LEU A 33 -28.56 -42.71 37.15
N LEU A 34 -28.01 -43.33 38.21
CA LEU A 34 -26.64 -43.04 38.66
C LEU A 34 -25.60 -43.45 37.61
N GLU A 35 -25.81 -44.59 36.94
CA GLU A 35 -24.92 -45.04 35.86
C GLU A 35 -24.99 -44.12 34.63
N GLU A 36 -26.19 -43.65 34.26
CA GLU A 36 -26.37 -42.67 33.19
C GLU A 36 -25.72 -41.32 33.53
N ILE A 37 -25.88 -40.83 34.77
CA ILE A 37 -25.24 -39.61 35.24
C ILE A 37 -23.72 -39.76 35.20
N HIS A 38 -23.18 -40.89 35.66
CA HIS A 38 -21.74 -41.13 35.65
C HIS A 38 -21.16 -41.11 34.23
N LYS A 39 -21.83 -41.77 33.27
CA LYS A 39 -21.44 -41.73 31.85
C LYS A 39 -21.52 -40.31 31.29
N SER A 40 -22.56 -39.55 31.63
CA SER A 40 -22.71 -38.16 31.18
C SER A 40 -21.62 -37.25 31.74
N VAL A 41 -21.23 -37.42 33.00
CA VAL A 41 -20.13 -36.64 33.62
C VAL A 41 -18.80 -36.95 32.93
N GLN A 42 -18.50 -38.23 32.70
CA GLN A 42 -17.27 -38.62 32.01
C GLN A 42 -17.17 -38.00 30.60
N ILE A 43 -18.27 -38.01 29.84
CA ILE A 43 -18.31 -37.38 28.51
C ILE A 43 -18.07 -35.86 28.60
N GLN A 44 -18.63 -35.20 29.61
CA GLN A 44 -18.43 -33.76 29.82
C GLN A 44 -16.98 -33.42 30.20
N GLU A 45 -16.33 -34.28 31.00
CA GLU A 45 -14.91 -34.15 31.34
C GLU A 45 -14.02 -34.25 30.08
N GLU A 46 -14.22 -35.27 29.25
CA GLU A 46 -13.50 -35.46 27.99
C GLU A 46 -13.71 -34.28 27.00
N GLN A 47 -14.94 -33.78 26.91
CA GLN A 47 -15.26 -32.61 26.09
C GLN A 47 -14.56 -31.34 26.63
N THR A 48 -14.51 -31.17 27.95
CA THR A 48 -13.86 -30.01 28.58
C THR A 48 -12.36 -30.01 28.33
N GLU A 49 -11.69 -31.17 28.45
CA GLU A 49 -10.27 -31.31 28.13
C GLU A 49 -9.99 -30.97 26.66
N THR A 50 -10.84 -31.47 25.75
CA THR A 50 -10.73 -31.18 24.31
C THR A 50 -10.87 -29.69 24.00
N ILE A 51 -11.83 -29.02 24.66
CA ILE A 51 -12.02 -27.57 24.52
C ILE A 51 -10.80 -26.80 25.05
N GLN A 52 -10.29 -27.18 26.23
CA GLN A 52 -9.10 -26.53 26.81
C GLN A 52 -7.89 -26.63 25.88
N LEU A 53 -7.63 -27.82 25.32
CA LEU A 53 -6.52 -28.03 24.39
C LEU A 53 -6.68 -27.17 23.13
N THR A 54 -7.90 -27.09 22.59
CA THR A 54 -8.21 -26.26 21.42
C THR A 54 -8.02 -24.77 21.72
N CYS A 55 -8.43 -24.30 22.90
CA CYS A 55 -8.22 -22.91 23.32
C CYS A 55 -6.73 -22.55 23.41
N VAL A 56 -5.89 -23.46 23.91
CA VAL A 56 -4.42 -23.25 23.95
C VAL A 56 -3.86 -23.11 22.53
N GLN A 57 -4.25 -24.00 21.62
CA GLN A 57 -3.80 -23.93 20.23
C GLN A 57 -4.23 -22.62 19.55
N ILE A 58 -5.48 -22.18 19.76
CA ILE A 58 -5.98 -20.90 19.23
C ILE A 58 -5.14 -19.73 19.78
N ALA A 59 -4.86 -19.71 21.08
CA ALA A 59 -4.06 -18.66 21.70
C ALA A 59 -2.64 -18.59 21.11
N GLU A 60 -2.00 -19.74 20.87
CA GLU A 60 -0.70 -19.81 20.20
C GLU A 60 -0.77 -19.28 18.75
N HIS A 61 -1.81 -19.65 18.02
CA HIS A 61 -2.03 -19.15 16.65
C HIS A 61 -2.26 -17.63 16.62
N MET A 62 -3.02 -17.08 17.57
CA MET A 62 -3.23 -15.64 17.71
C MET A 62 -1.91 -14.92 18.01
N THR A 63 -1.12 -15.45 18.95
CA THR A 63 0.19 -14.88 19.31
C THR A 63 1.14 -14.87 18.10
N ARG A 64 1.19 -15.95 17.31
CA ARG A 64 1.95 -16.00 16.06
C ARG A 64 1.46 -14.98 15.03
N GLY A 65 0.14 -14.79 14.94
CA GLY A 65 -0.49 -13.78 14.10
C GLY A 65 -0.09 -12.36 14.48
N GLU A 66 -0.08 -12.04 15.77
CA GLU A 66 0.35 -10.74 16.30
C GLU A 66 1.82 -10.44 16.00
N ILE A 67 2.71 -11.42 16.22
CA ILE A 67 4.13 -11.28 15.88
C ILE A 67 4.31 -11.02 14.37
N SER A 68 3.58 -11.75 13.53
CA SER A 68 3.62 -11.57 12.08
C SER A 68 3.12 -10.18 11.66
N LEU A 69 2.02 -9.72 12.25
CA LEU A 69 1.47 -8.38 12.01
C LEU A 69 2.45 -7.28 12.45
N GLN A 70 3.12 -7.46 13.59
CA GLN A 70 4.12 -6.51 14.08
C GLN A 70 5.32 -6.44 13.13
N SER A 71 5.82 -7.58 12.64
CA SER A 71 6.89 -7.62 11.64
C SER A 71 6.49 -6.98 10.30
N ILE A 72 5.25 -7.17 9.86
CA ILE A 72 4.71 -6.50 8.66
C ILE A 72 4.62 -4.99 8.90
N LYS A 73 4.14 -4.55 10.07
CA LYS A 73 4.05 -3.14 10.42
C LYS A 73 5.43 -2.47 10.45
N GLU A 74 6.42 -3.11 11.06
CA GLU A 74 7.81 -2.65 11.05
C GLU A 74 8.38 -2.64 9.64
N SER A 75 8.07 -3.63 8.81
CA SER A 75 8.48 -3.65 7.40
C SER A 75 7.84 -2.52 6.59
N ILE A 76 6.59 -2.15 6.90
CA ILE A 76 5.87 -1.01 6.27
C ILE A 76 6.41 0.33 6.77
N GLU A 77 6.71 0.47 8.07
CA GLU A 77 7.32 1.69 8.63
C GLU A 77 8.76 1.87 8.13
N VAL A 78 9.53 0.78 8.00
CA VAL A 78 10.83 0.78 7.34
C VAL A 78 10.68 1.07 5.86
N GLN A 79 9.65 0.55 5.16
CA GLN A 79 9.25 0.92 3.78
C GLN A 79 8.65 2.32 3.65
N GLY A 80 8.44 3.03 4.77
CA GLY A 80 8.55 4.49 4.85
C GLY A 80 9.95 5.01 4.49
N ILE A 81 10.81 4.19 3.86
CA ILE A 81 11.85 4.54 2.90
C ILE A 81 11.42 5.84 2.23
N MET A 82 12.22 6.88 2.42
CA MET A 82 12.00 8.17 1.80
C MET A 82 11.51 8.01 0.37
N SER A 83 10.23 8.32 0.11
CA SER A 83 9.70 8.22 -1.23
C SER A 83 10.49 9.17 -2.11
N SER A 84 11.27 8.62 -3.03
CA SER A 84 12.12 9.40 -3.90
C SER A 84 11.74 9.24 -5.36
N ALA A 85 11.92 10.33 -6.10
CA ALA A 85 11.64 10.37 -7.51
C ALA A 85 12.76 11.08 -8.27
N ILE A 86 12.82 10.83 -9.57
CA ILE A 86 13.66 11.56 -10.51
C ILE A 86 12.75 12.43 -11.36
N LEU A 87 13.06 13.72 -11.44
CA LEU A 87 12.31 14.69 -12.23
C LEU A 87 13.24 15.34 -13.26
N ASP A 88 12.77 15.41 -14.49
CA ASP A 88 13.37 16.23 -15.54
C ASP A 88 12.35 17.19 -16.12
N MET A 89 12.84 18.33 -16.57
CA MET A 89 12.00 19.34 -17.20
C MET A 89 12.73 20.08 -18.30
N GLN A 90 11.93 20.60 -19.22
CA GLN A 90 12.32 21.60 -20.19
C GLN A 90 11.58 22.90 -19.89
N CYS A 91 12.20 24.02 -20.26
CA CYS A 91 11.63 25.33 -20.06
C CYS A 91 11.62 26.14 -21.35
N VAL A 92 10.65 27.03 -21.45
CA VAL A 92 10.69 28.21 -22.32
C VAL A 92 11.18 29.41 -21.52
N LEU A 93 11.61 30.46 -22.22
CA LEU A 93 12.02 31.72 -21.62
C LEU A 93 10.81 32.66 -21.51
N GLY A 94 10.54 33.17 -20.32
CA GLY A 94 9.60 34.24 -20.04
C GLY A 94 10.29 35.61 -20.02
N VAL A 95 9.54 36.64 -19.62
CA VAL A 95 10.08 37.99 -19.39
C VAL A 95 11.16 37.98 -18.31
N ASN A 96 12.09 38.94 -18.40
CA ASN A 96 13.17 39.13 -17.42
C ASN A 96 14.06 37.88 -17.25
N ASN A 97 14.18 37.06 -18.29
CA ASN A 97 14.91 35.79 -18.28
C ASN A 97 14.36 34.74 -17.30
N LYS A 98 13.09 34.84 -16.89
CA LYS A 98 12.47 33.83 -16.03
C LYS A 98 12.26 32.54 -16.84
N TYR A 99 12.68 31.40 -16.29
CA TYR A 99 12.38 30.10 -16.89
C TYR A 99 10.94 29.68 -16.56
N MET A 100 10.20 29.24 -17.57
CA MET A 100 8.85 28.72 -17.41
C MET A 100 8.82 27.28 -17.90
N VAL A 101 8.40 26.34 -17.05
CA VAL A 101 8.30 24.92 -17.39
C VAL A 101 7.38 24.71 -18.60
N LYS A 102 7.88 23.96 -19.58
CA LYS A 102 7.20 23.63 -20.82
C LYS A 102 6.82 22.15 -20.90
N GLU A 103 7.73 21.29 -20.49
CA GLU A 103 7.56 19.85 -20.42
C GLU A 103 8.16 19.38 -19.09
N MET A 104 7.50 18.46 -18.39
CA MET A 104 7.98 17.91 -17.13
C MET A 104 7.62 16.43 -17.03
N SER A 105 8.57 15.65 -16.54
CA SER A 105 8.38 14.23 -16.24
C SER A 105 8.89 13.92 -14.86
N ILE A 106 8.23 12.97 -14.21
CA ILE A 106 8.68 12.39 -12.95
C ILE A 106 8.55 10.87 -12.98
N VAL A 107 9.53 10.18 -12.41
CA VAL A 107 9.52 8.73 -12.22
C VAL A 107 9.89 8.37 -10.80
N ASP A 108 9.09 7.49 -10.20
CA ASP A 108 9.34 6.90 -8.90
C ASP A 108 10.56 5.97 -8.95
N THR A 109 11.48 6.16 -8.02
CA THR A 109 12.74 5.38 -7.95
C THR A 109 12.50 3.92 -7.57
N ALA A 110 11.46 3.59 -6.80
CA ALA A 110 11.12 2.24 -6.36
C ALA A 110 10.14 1.52 -7.31
N THR A 111 9.07 2.19 -7.73
CA THR A 111 7.89 1.53 -8.34
C THR A 111 7.75 1.72 -9.85
N TRP A 112 8.65 2.47 -10.51
CA TRP A 112 8.52 2.89 -11.93
C TRP A 112 7.23 3.68 -12.23
N THR A 113 6.47 4.09 -11.22
CA THR A 113 5.30 4.96 -11.40
C THR A 113 5.75 6.26 -12.05
N THR A 114 5.09 6.67 -13.12
CA THR A 114 5.47 7.85 -13.90
C THR A 114 4.33 8.80 -14.10
N GLN A 115 4.68 10.08 -14.25
CA GLN A 115 3.76 11.11 -14.73
C GLN A 115 4.51 12.04 -15.68
N HIS A 116 3.80 12.54 -16.69
CA HIS A 116 4.33 13.40 -17.75
C HIS A 116 3.32 14.51 -18.03
N TRP A 117 3.83 15.72 -18.24
CA TRP A 117 3.01 16.90 -18.49
C TRP A 117 3.64 17.80 -19.54
N ILE A 118 2.79 18.34 -20.43
CA ILE A 118 3.12 19.43 -21.33
C ILE A 118 2.27 20.64 -20.97
N PHE A 119 2.93 21.76 -20.69
CA PHE A 119 2.28 22.98 -20.21
C PHE A 119 2.08 23.99 -21.34
N LYS A 120 0.85 24.50 -21.44
CA LYS A 120 0.47 25.63 -22.29
C LYS A 120 0.92 26.92 -21.64
N ASN A 121 1.82 27.62 -22.31
CA ASN A 121 2.36 28.91 -21.87
C ASN A 121 1.77 30.07 -22.71
N SER A 122 0.58 29.88 -23.29
CA SER A 122 -0.06 30.84 -24.22
C SER A 122 -0.35 32.21 -23.60
N LYS A 123 -0.63 32.27 -22.30
CA LYS A 123 -0.88 33.51 -21.55
C LYS A 123 0.39 34.22 -21.10
N SER A 124 1.57 33.62 -21.31
CA SER A 124 2.83 34.21 -20.89
C SER A 124 3.17 35.45 -21.73
N ILE A 125 3.49 36.55 -21.04
CA ILE A 125 4.02 37.74 -21.70
C ILE A 125 5.42 37.41 -22.21
N GLN A 126 5.75 37.86 -23.42
CA GLN A 126 7.05 37.64 -24.04
C GLN A 126 7.66 38.95 -24.52
N ASP A 127 8.89 39.21 -24.07
CA ASP A 127 9.73 40.27 -24.63
C ASP A 127 10.41 39.82 -25.94
N ASN A 128 11.15 40.72 -26.58
CA ASN A 128 11.81 40.42 -27.85
C ASN A 128 12.86 39.31 -27.74
N LYS A 129 13.54 39.19 -26.59
CA LYS A 129 14.55 38.17 -26.36
C LYS A 129 13.85 36.82 -26.18
N SER A 130 12.87 36.76 -25.29
CA SER A 130 12.13 35.54 -24.98
C SER A 130 11.43 34.97 -26.22
N ARG A 131 10.83 35.82 -27.06
CA ARG A 131 10.22 35.40 -28.33
C ARG A 131 11.23 34.78 -29.30
N LYS A 132 12.43 35.34 -29.43
CA LYS A 132 13.48 34.79 -30.31
C LYS A 132 14.00 33.46 -29.77
N THR A 133 14.27 33.39 -28.47
CA THR A 133 14.72 32.17 -27.80
C THR A 133 13.69 31.05 -27.90
N ASN A 134 12.41 31.33 -27.63
CA ASN A 134 11.35 30.34 -27.68
C ASN A 134 11.12 29.81 -29.10
N LYS A 135 11.17 30.67 -30.12
CA LYS A 135 11.14 30.21 -31.53
C LYS A 135 12.32 29.32 -31.88
N TRP A 136 13.50 29.58 -31.32
CA TRP A 136 14.66 28.72 -31.53
C TRP A 136 14.47 27.36 -30.83
N LEU A 137 14.00 27.36 -29.57
CA LEU A 137 13.75 26.15 -28.80
C LEU A 137 12.68 25.26 -29.45
N GLU A 138 11.60 25.86 -29.93
CA GLU A 138 10.56 25.18 -30.70
C GLU A 138 11.14 24.52 -31.94
N ARG A 139 11.94 25.23 -32.74
CA ARG A 139 12.45 24.68 -34.01
C ARG A 139 13.60 23.70 -33.88
N ASN A 140 14.43 23.84 -32.85
CA ASN A 140 15.74 23.16 -32.80
C ASN A 140 15.92 22.24 -31.58
N TYR A 141 15.09 22.36 -30.54
CA TYR A 141 15.37 21.67 -29.27
C TYR A 141 14.24 20.84 -28.69
N HIS A 142 13.02 21.36 -28.56
CA HIS A 142 11.94 20.57 -27.98
C HIS A 142 10.76 20.35 -28.91
N GLN A 143 10.64 21.09 -30.02
CA GLN A 143 9.62 20.81 -31.05
C GLN A 143 8.18 20.92 -30.50
N LEU A 144 8.02 21.75 -29.48
CA LEU A 144 6.75 22.05 -28.82
C LEU A 144 6.50 23.55 -28.92
N ALA A 145 5.41 23.94 -29.60
CA ALA A 145 4.96 25.32 -29.66
C ALA A 145 4.54 25.82 -28.27
N ILE A 146 4.68 27.13 -28.01
CA ILE A 146 4.45 27.68 -26.66
C ILE A 146 3.00 27.47 -26.18
N GLU A 147 2.05 27.55 -27.10
CA GLU A 147 0.61 27.37 -26.92
C GLU A 147 0.17 25.90 -26.80
N TYR A 148 1.03 24.96 -27.19
CA TYR A 148 0.69 23.53 -27.22
C TYR A 148 0.86 22.86 -25.85
N GLY A 149 0.03 21.89 -25.52
CA GLY A 149 0.13 21.11 -24.29
C GLY A 149 -1.23 20.69 -23.76
N ASP A 150 -1.23 19.90 -22.70
CA ASP A 150 -2.44 19.31 -22.12
C ASP A 150 -2.91 20.09 -20.88
N ILE A 151 -2.00 20.85 -20.25
CA ILE A 151 -2.24 21.52 -18.97
C ILE A 151 -1.95 23.01 -19.06
N GLU A 152 -2.80 23.84 -18.47
CA GLU A 152 -2.55 25.28 -18.32
C GLU A 152 -1.39 25.53 -17.34
N TYR A 153 -0.47 26.45 -17.67
CA TYR A 153 0.73 26.68 -16.84
C TYR A 153 0.40 27.06 -15.38
N GLU A 154 -0.75 27.69 -15.13
CA GLU A 154 -1.20 28.05 -13.78
C GLU A 154 -1.37 26.83 -12.84
N GLU A 155 -1.57 25.63 -13.39
CA GLU A 155 -1.73 24.39 -12.60
C GLU A 155 -0.39 23.80 -12.11
N LEU A 156 0.76 24.27 -12.64
CA LEU A 156 2.09 23.73 -12.32
C LEU A 156 2.35 23.68 -10.80
N GLY A 157 2.03 24.76 -10.09
CA GLY A 157 2.24 24.83 -8.64
C GLY A 157 1.41 23.80 -7.89
N LYS A 158 0.13 23.60 -8.27
CA LYS A 158 -0.74 22.59 -7.65
C LYS A 158 -0.24 21.18 -7.93
N ILE A 159 0.18 20.90 -9.16
CA ILE A 159 0.74 19.61 -9.54
C ILE A 159 1.97 19.30 -8.69
N LEU A 160 2.96 20.20 -8.66
CA LEU A 160 4.18 19.99 -7.88
C LEU A 160 3.91 19.80 -6.38
N ASN A 161 3.00 20.59 -5.79
CA ASN A 161 2.62 20.46 -4.37
C ASN A 161 1.77 19.20 -4.08
N SER A 162 1.16 18.59 -5.10
CA SER A 162 0.41 17.34 -4.93
C SER A 162 1.30 16.09 -4.88
N LEU A 163 2.53 16.19 -5.39
CA LEU A 163 3.50 15.09 -5.41
C LEU A 163 3.89 14.70 -3.98
N LYS A 164 3.81 13.40 -3.66
CA LYS A 164 4.09 12.85 -2.32
C LYS A 164 5.47 12.19 -2.26
N PHE A 165 6.50 12.96 -2.59
CA PHE A 165 7.89 12.55 -2.51
C PHE A 165 8.61 13.34 -1.41
N ASN A 166 9.39 12.63 -0.59
CA ASN A 166 10.25 13.25 0.41
C ASN A 166 11.53 13.82 -0.23
N CYS A 167 11.98 13.22 -1.33
CA CYS A 167 13.18 13.62 -2.06
C CYS A 167 12.95 13.56 -3.58
N ILE A 168 13.37 14.59 -4.30
CA ILE A 168 13.36 14.60 -5.76
C ILE A 168 14.77 14.89 -6.28
N TYR A 169 15.29 13.95 -7.06
CA TYR A 169 16.53 14.09 -7.80
C TYR A 169 16.27 14.78 -9.12
N VAL A 170 17.08 15.79 -9.43
CA VAL A 170 16.96 16.60 -10.64
C VAL A 170 18.32 16.70 -11.29
N LYS A 171 18.38 16.67 -12.62
CA LYS A 171 19.64 16.85 -13.34
C LYS A 171 19.88 18.30 -13.73
N GLY A 172 20.83 18.93 -13.04
CA GLY A 172 21.32 20.29 -13.28
C GLY A 172 20.80 21.31 -12.25
N GLU A 173 21.72 22.11 -11.71
CA GLU A 173 21.46 23.07 -10.63
C GLU A 173 20.41 24.13 -11.00
N GLN A 174 20.40 24.61 -12.25
CA GLN A 174 19.40 25.58 -12.70
C GLN A 174 17.96 25.04 -12.60
N LYS A 175 17.76 23.75 -12.90
CA LYS A 175 16.42 23.14 -12.82
C LYS A 175 15.99 22.98 -11.37
N LYS A 176 16.91 22.56 -10.50
CA LYS A 176 16.68 22.50 -9.06
C LYS A 176 16.23 23.87 -8.51
N GLN A 177 16.89 24.96 -8.91
CA GLN A 177 16.51 26.33 -8.49
C GLN A 177 15.09 26.71 -8.91
N VAL A 178 14.68 26.37 -10.15
CA VAL A 178 13.30 26.62 -10.61
C VAL A 178 12.30 25.83 -9.76
N LEU A 179 12.56 24.56 -9.46
CA LEU A 179 11.65 23.74 -8.64
C LEU A 179 11.57 24.21 -7.18
N MET A 180 12.67 24.73 -6.63
CA MET A 180 12.71 25.29 -5.28
C MET A 180 11.71 26.44 -5.09
N GLU A 181 11.36 27.18 -6.16
CA GLU A 181 10.32 28.23 -6.09
C GLU A 181 8.92 27.67 -5.81
N TYR A 182 8.64 26.42 -6.18
CA TYR A 182 7.30 25.80 -6.10
C TYR A 182 7.14 24.84 -4.93
N ILE A 183 8.21 24.11 -4.59
CA ILE A 183 8.20 23.05 -3.56
C ILE A 183 9.41 23.18 -2.62
N PRO A 184 9.54 24.31 -1.89
CA PRO A 184 10.68 24.55 -0.99
C PRO A 184 10.73 23.58 0.21
N HIS A 185 9.65 22.84 0.45
CA HIS A 185 9.52 21.89 1.55
C HIS A 185 9.99 20.46 1.19
N VAL A 186 10.29 20.19 -0.08
CA VAL A 186 10.78 18.89 -0.56
C VAL A 186 12.30 18.93 -0.67
N ALA A 187 12.99 17.84 -0.30
CA ALA A 187 14.43 17.75 -0.51
C ALA A 187 14.73 17.66 -2.02
N LEU A 188 15.38 18.68 -2.58
CA LEU A 188 15.77 18.73 -3.98
C LEU A 188 17.29 18.51 -4.12
N ILE A 189 17.68 17.42 -4.78
CA ILE A 189 19.09 17.03 -4.93
C ILE A 189 19.49 17.12 -6.41
N ASN A 190 20.58 17.82 -6.69
CA ASN A 190 21.18 17.79 -8.01
C ASN A 190 21.89 16.45 -8.19
N ILE A 191 21.39 15.60 -9.07
CA ILE A 191 21.91 14.23 -9.24
C ILE A 191 23.33 14.21 -9.84
N GLU A 192 23.79 15.32 -10.44
CA GLU A 192 25.17 15.47 -10.91
C GLU A 192 26.17 15.46 -9.76
N ASP A 193 25.76 15.91 -8.57
CA ASP A 193 26.59 15.89 -7.36
C ASP A 193 26.85 14.45 -6.87
N LEU A 194 26.04 13.49 -7.34
CA LEU A 194 26.21 12.05 -7.11
C LEU A 194 27.04 11.36 -8.21
N GLY A 195 27.61 12.13 -9.14
CA GLY A 195 28.40 11.59 -10.26
C GLY A 195 27.58 11.17 -11.47
N CYS A 196 26.31 11.58 -11.57
CA CYS A 196 25.47 11.27 -12.73
C CYS A 196 26.09 11.82 -14.04
N PRO A 197 26.43 10.97 -15.02
CA PRO A 197 27.06 11.39 -16.27
C PRO A 197 26.14 12.31 -17.08
N ARG A 198 26.68 12.93 -18.13
CA ARG A 198 25.85 13.71 -19.04
C ARG A 198 24.81 12.83 -19.75
N LEU A 199 23.70 13.44 -20.18
CA LEU A 199 22.60 12.71 -20.83
C LEU A 199 23.06 11.92 -22.07
N ASP A 200 23.96 12.48 -22.88
CA ASP A 200 24.53 11.81 -24.06
C ASP A 200 25.29 10.51 -23.74
N GLN A 201 25.71 10.33 -22.47
CA GLN A 201 26.46 9.16 -22.02
C GLN A 201 25.57 8.08 -21.37
N ILE A 202 24.35 8.44 -20.94
CA ILE A 202 23.40 7.50 -20.29
C ILE A 202 22.18 7.18 -21.16
N CYS A 203 21.93 8.00 -22.18
CA CYS A 203 20.93 7.75 -23.20
C CYS A 203 21.53 6.83 -24.27
N ASP A 204 21.49 5.52 -24.02
CA ASP A 204 21.92 4.46 -24.94
C ASP A 204 20.96 4.33 -26.14
N ASP A 205 21.32 3.45 -27.09
CA ASP A 205 20.50 3.17 -28.28
C ASP A 205 19.31 2.22 -27.97
N GLU A 206 19.10 1.88 -26.69
CA GLU A 206 17.87 1.20 -26.27
C GLU A 206 16.68 2.15 -26.42
N THR A 207 15.57 1.60 -26.91
CA THR A 207 14.31 2.32 -27.04
C THR A 207 13.66 2.49 -25.67
N LEU A 208 14.07 3.51 -24.92
CA LEU A 208 13.39 3.93 -23.69
C LEU A 208 12.03 4.58 -24.01
N PRO A 209 11.07 4.56 -23.07
CA PRO A 209 9.78 5.21 -23.25
C PRO A 209 9.90 6.69 -23.61
N CYS A 210 9.10 7.13 -24.57
CA CYS A 210 9.01 8.52 -25.02
C CYS A 210 7.54 8.96 -25.00
N CYS A 211 7.28 10.27 -24.84
CA CYS A 211 5.91 10.76 -24.91
C CYS A 211 5.37 10.68 -26.34
N ILE A 212 4.03 10.56 -26.48
CA ILE A 212 3.38 10.44 -27.79
C ILE A 212 3.70 11.60 -28.73
N PHE A 213 3.96 12.79 -28.16
CA PHE A 213 4.24 14.02 -28.90
C PHE A 213 5.67 14.08 -29.46
N HIS A 214 6.56 13.21 -28.98
CA HIS A 214 7.95 13.11 -29.46
C HIS A 214 8.24 11.80 -30.18
N MET A 215 7.26 10.91 -30.37
CA MET A 215 7.46 9.62 -31.06
C MET A 215 7.94 9.79 -32.51
N GLU A 216 7.46 10.82 -33.21
CA GLU A 216 7.86 11.12 -34.60
C GLU A 216 9.06 12.06 -34.69
N PHE A 217 9.58 12.51 -33.55
CA PHE A 217 10.68 13.45 -33.44
C PHE A 217 11.89 12.79 -32.76
N ASN A 218 12.88 13.59 -32.33
CA ASN A 218 14.02 13.07 -31.60
C ASN A 218 13.63 12.71 -30.16
N PRO A 219 13.52 11.41 -29.79
CA PRO A 219 13.08 11.01 -28.46
C PRO A 219 14.05 11.43 -27.37
N LYS A 220 15.34 11.63 -27.69
CA LYS A 220 16.37 12.08 -26.74
C LYS A 220 16.11 13.50 -26.23
N GLN A 221 15.21 14.25 -26.86
CA GLN A 221 14.80 15.58 -26.38
C GLN A 221 13.71 15.46 -25.31
N CYS A 222 12.81 14.49 -25.39
CA CYS A 222 11.68 14.29 -24.47
C CYS A 222 12.13 14.16 -23.00
N THR A 223 11.45 14.86 -22.10
CA THR A 223 11.72 14.74 -20.66
C THR A 223 11.41 13.34 -20.13
N PHE A 224 10.43 12.66 -20.73
CA PHE A 224 10.03 11.31 -20.34
C PHE A 224 11.17 10.33 -20.57
N TYR A 225 11.72 10.33 -21.78
CA TYR A 225 12.89 9.53 -22.13
C TYR A 225 14.07 9.80 -21.17
N LYS A 226 14.32 11.07 -20.84
CA LYS A 226 15.42 11.47 -19.95
C LYS A 226 15.25 10.97 -18.52
N VAL A 227 14.06 11.05 -17.92
CA VAL A 227 13.87 10.54 -16.55
C VAL A 227 14.06 9.03 -16.47
N PHE A 228 13.67 8.28 -17.51
CA PHE A 228 13.95 6.84 -17.59
C PHE A 228 15.44 6.54 -17.66
N ALA A 229 16.19 7.27 -18.50
CA ALA A 229 17.64 7.11 -18.61
C ALA A 229 18.35 7.44 -17.29
N ILE A 230 17.97 8.55 -16.66
CA ILE A 230 18.53 8.96 -15.35
C ILE A 230 18.18 7.92 -14.27
N ARG A 231 16.97 7.37 -14.26
CA ARG A 231 16.57 6.33 -13.30
C ARG A 231 17.33 5.02 -13.50
N LYS A 232 17.50 4.58 -14.75
CA LYS A 232 18.31 3.39 -15.07
C LYS A 232 19.73 3.56 -14.51
N TRP A 233 20.33 4.74 -14.69
CA TRP A 233 21.62 5.04 -14.08
C TRP A 233 21.56 5.04 -12.55
N PHE A 234 20.58 5.74 -11.96
CA PHE A 234 20.43 5.87 -10.50
C PHE A 234 20.35 4.50 -9.84
N VAL A 235 19.43 3.62 -10.27
CA VAL A 235 19.23 2.29 -9.68
C VAL A 235 20.48 1.41 -9.77
N ASN A 236 21.30 1.57 -10.81
CA ASN A 236 22.54 0.81 -10.97
C ASN A 236 23.72 1.34 -10.14
N ASN A 237 23.56 2.51 -9.50
CA ASN A 237 24.63 3.21 -8.78
C ASN A 237 24.19 3.70 -7.38
N SER A 238 23.01 3.25 -6.90
CA SER A 238 22.45 3.57 -5.57
C SER A 238 22.68 2.44 -4.58
#